data_AF-A0A218P9C6-F1
#
_entry.id   AF-A0A218P9C6-F1
#
_cell.length_a   1.000
_cell.length_b   1.000
_cell.length_c   1.000
_cell.angle_alpha   90.00
_cell.angle_beta   90.00
_cell.angle_gamma   90.00
#
_symmetry.space_group_name_H-M   'P 1'
#
loop_
_entity.id
_entity.type
_entity.pdbx_description
1 polymer ?
#
loop_
_entity_poly.entity_id
_entity_poly.type
_entity_poly.pdbx_seq_one_letter_code
_entity_poly.pdbx_strand_id
1 'polypeptide(L)'
;MVLRNFGMPESLIDVLKRPKREANIARRIEQEGNTPSLDIEDAREFFKRLEMPFQLGELNETQYIKAVAFALLLFATGRRVSEIVQVRAQDIDFKTHTIRILVSQTKEGKIQKITSGERIVFVTKETEAVLRFYLEINKKEIEGQDGYLFMTPGKRSLKDTCF
;
A
#
# COMPACT_ATOMS: atom_id res chain seq x y z
N MET A 1 17.44 20.95 -0.82
CA MET A 1 18.89 20.77 -0.62
C MET A 1 19.68 21.99 -1.08
N VAL A 2 19.33 22.62 -2.21
CA VAL A 2 20.02 23.81 -2.76
C VAL A 2 20.32 24.90 -1.72
N LEU A 3 19.33 25.39 -0.96
CA LEU A 3 19.53 26.50 -0.02
C LEU A 3 20.44 26.20 1.18
N ARG A 4 20.49 24.94 1.65
CA ARG A 4 21.44 24.51 2.70
C ARG A 4 22.87 24.53 2.21
N ASN A 5 23.08 24.16 0.93
CA ASN A 5 24.40 24.15 0.31
C ASN A 5 24.97 25.57 0.09
N PHE A 6 24.12 26.61 0.17
CA PHE A 6 24.52 28.02 0.12
C PHE A 6 24.73 28.66 1.50
N GLY A 7 24.73 27.87 2.59
CA GLY A 7 25.00 28.38 3.94
C GLY A 7 23.87 29.26 4.52
N MET A 8 22.65 29.18 3.97
CA MET A 8 21.52 29.93 4.50
C MET A 8 21.16 29.47 5.92
N PRO A 9 20.84 30.41 6.84
CA PRO A 9 20.36 30.08 8.18
C PRO A 9 19.09 29.22 8.13
N GLU A 10 18.98 28.23 9.01
CA GLU A 10 17.79 27.35 9.08
C GLU A 10 16.49 28.12 9.29
N SER A 11 16.52 29.24 10.03
CA SER A 11 15.36 30.11 10.24
C SER A 11 14.80 30.65 8.93
N LEU A 12 15.67 31.05 8.00
CA LEU A 12 15.32 31.58 6.68
C LEU A 12 14.78 30.48 5.77
N ILE A 13 15.40 29.29 5.83
CA ILE A 13 14.93 28.10 5.12
C ILE A 13 13.53 27.68 5.60
N ASP A 14 13.26 27.79 6.91
CA ASP A 14 11.98 27.39 7.49
C ASP A 14 10.86 28.38 7.14
N VAL A 15 11.16 29.69 7.15
CA VAL A 15 10.25 30.74 6.65
C VAL A 15 9.86 30.50 5.20
N LEU A 16 10.82 30.18 4.33
CA LEU A 16 10.54 29.89 2.91
C LEU A 16 9.75 28.59 2.69
N LYS A 17 9.83 27.64 3.61
CA LYS A 17 9.07 26.38 3.56
C LYS A 17 7.66 26.51 4.17
N ARG A 18 7.43 27.53 5.00
CA ARG A 18 6.17 27.72 5.73
C ARG A 18 4.93 27.80 4.83
N PRO A 19 4.90 28.61 3.75
CA PRO A 19 3.74 28.65 2.85
C PRO A 19 3.41 27.29 2.23
N LYS A 20 4.45 26.52 1.85
CA LYS A 20 4.28 25.16 1.32
C LYS A 20 3.74 24.19 2.38
N ARG A 21 4.16 24.31 3.64
CA ARG A 21 3.62 23.50 4.73
C ARG A 21 2.14 23.83 4.97
N GLU A 22 1.81 25.11 5.07
CA GLU A 22 0.43 25.60 5.28
C GLU A 22 -0.49 25.14 4.15
N ALA A 23 -0.09 25.27 2.89
CA ALA A 23 -0.84 24.78 1.73
C ALA A 23 -1.06 23.25 1.76
N ASN A 24 -0.04 22.48 2.15
CA ASN A 24 -0.17 21.02 2.27
C ASN A 24 -1.10 20.61 3.42
N ILE A 25 -1.10 21.35 4.53
CA ILE A 25 -2.01 21.12 5.67
C ILE A 25 -3.44 21.43 5.24
N ALA A 26 -3.69 22.59 4.63
CA ALA A 26 -5.01 22.97 4.13
C ALA A 26 -5.57 21.93 3.14
N ARG A 27 -4.75 21.51 2.16
CA ARG A 27 -5.13 20.45 1.21
C ARG A 27 -5.44 19.13 1.90
N ARG A 28 -4.70 18.78 2.96
CA ARG A 28 -4.95 17.55 3.71
C ARG A 28 -6.28 17.61 4.46
N ILE A 29 -6.57 18.73 5.11
CA ILE A 29 -7.85 18.95 5.83
C ILE A 29 -9.02 18.88 4.84
N GLU A 30 -8.89 19.52 3.69
CA GLU A 30 -9.89 19.48 2.61
C GLU A 30 -10.10 18.05 2.11
N GLN A 31 -9.02 17.30 1.88
CA GLN A 31 -9.10 15.90 1.46
C GLN A 31 -9.77 15.02 2.53
N GLU A 32 -9.38 15.17 3.81
CA GLU A 32 -9.96 14.41 4.92
C GLU A 32 -11.46 14.75 5.09
N GLY A 33 -11.86 16.01 4.94
CA GLY A 33 -13.26 16.45 5.01
C GLY A 33 -14.12 16.00 3.82
N ASN A 34 -13.51 15.79 2.65
CA ASN A 34 -14.19 15.37 1.42
C ASN A 34 -14.02 13.88 1.10
N THR A 35 -13.34 13.09 1.94
CA THR A 35 -13.17 11.65 1.68
C THR A 35 -14.49 10.95 1.99
N PRO A 36 -15.19 10.38 0.98
CA PRO A 36 -16.42 9.64 1.24
C PRO A 36 -16.10 8.40 2.06
N SER A 37 -16.99 8.08 3.01
CA SER A 37 -16.99 6.75 3.63
C SER A 37 -17.45 5.74 2.59
N LEU A 38 -16.70 4.64 2.44
CA LEU A 38 -17.10 3.53 1.59
C LEU A 38 -17.93 2.55 2.40
N ASP A 39 -19.00 2.05 1.80
CA ASP A 39 -19.80 0.96 2.35
C ASP A 39 -19.52 -0.38 1.64
N ILE A 40 -20.32 -1.40 1.96
CA ILE A 40 -20.18 -2.74 1.39
C ILE A 40 -20.59 -2.76 -0.09
N GLU A 41 -21.53 -1.92 -0.48
CA GLU A 41 -22.08 -1.82 -1.82
C GLU A 41 -21.05 -1.18 -2.76
N ASP A 42 -20.32 -0.18 -2.29
CA ASP A 42 -19.16 0.39 -2.99
C ASP A 42 -18.07 -0.66 -3.22
N ALA A 43 -17.78 -1.48 -2.21
CA ALA A 43 -16.80 -2.56 -2.35
C ALA A 43 -17.26 -3.60 -3.39
N ARG A 44 -18.54 -4.00 -3.35
CA ARG A 44 -19.13 -4.93 -4.34
C ARG A 44 -19.08 -4.37 -5.75
N GLU A 45 -19.43 -3.10 -5.93
CA GLU A 45 -19.37 -2.42 -7.21
C GLU A 45 -17.93 -2.31 -7.74
N PHE A 46 -16.97 -2.05 -6.86
CA PHE A 46 -15.55 -2.06 -7.21
C PHE A 46 -15.11 -3.41 -7.78
N PHE A 47 -15.43 -4.52 -7.12
CA PHE A 47 -15.06 -5.85 -7.61
C PHE A 47 -15.76 -6.22 -8.93
N LYS A 48 -17.02 -5.83 -9.12
CA LYS A 48 -17.70 -5.99 -10.41
C LYS A 48 -16.97 -5.25 -11.53
N ARG A 49 -16.58 -4.00 -11.29
CA ARG A 49 -15.83 -3.21 -12.28
C ARG A 49 -14.44 -3.76 -12.55
N LEU A 50 -13.81 -4.39 -11.55
CA LEU A 50 -12.53 -5.06 -11.72
C LEU A 50 -12.65 -6.34 -12.56
N GLU A 51 -13.78 -7.04 -12.46
CA GLU A 51 -14.06 -8.27 -13.22
C GLU A 51 -14.35 -7.99 -14.70
N MET A 52 -14.96 -6.85 -15.03
CA MET A 52 -15.33 -6.50 -16.41
C MET A 52 -14.14 -6.54 -17.41
N PRO A 53 -12.99 -5.90 -17.16
CA PRO A 53 -11.82 -6.00 -18.05
C PRO A 53 -11.30 -7.44 -18.22
N PHE A 54 -11.42 -8.27 -17.18
CA PHE A 54 -11.03 -9.68 -17.26
C PHE A 54 -11.98 -10.47 -18.17
N GLN A 55 -13.29 -10.27 -18.03
CA GLN A 55 -14.30 -10.90 -18.89
C GLN A 55 -14.19 -10.45 -20.36
N LEU A 56 -13.78 -9.20 -20.60
CA LEU A 56 -13.52 -8.65 -21.93
C LEU A 56 -12.18 -9.13 -22.53
N GLY A 57 -11.35 -9.84 -21.77
CA GLY A 57 -10.03 -10.31 -22.19
C GLY A 57 -8.97 -9.20 -22.27
N GLU A 58 -9.24 -8.02 -21.70
CA GLU A 58 -8.32 -6.88 -21.64
C GLU A 58 -7.26 -7.06 -20.54
N LEU A 59 -7.55 -7.91 -19.56
CA LEU A 59 -6.71 -8.15 -18.40
C LEU A 59 -6.41 -9.64 -18.29
N ASN A 60 -5.13 -10.01 -18.13
CA ASN A 60 -4.76 -11.42 -18.04
C ASN A 60 -5.09 -11.99 -16.65
N GLU A 61 -5.18 -13.32 -16.55
CA GLU A 61 -5.54 -14.01 -15.30
C GLU A 61 -4.61 -13.64 -14.13
N THR A 62 -3.31 -13.59 -14.38
CA THR A 62 -2.30 -13.25 -13.37
C THR A 62 -2.50 -11.83 -12.81
N GLN A 63 -2.70 -10.85 -13.69
CA GLN A 63 -2.98 -9.46 -13.34
C GLN A 63 -4.30 -9.34 -12.61
N TYR A 64 -5.31 -10.11 -13.00
CA TYR A 64 -6.64 -10.07 -12.39
C TYR A 64 -6.56 -10.55 -10.95
N ILE A 65 -5.99 -11.73 -10.73
CA ILE A 65 -5.83 -12.29 -9.40
C ILE A 65 -4.97 -11.37 -8.51
N LYS A 66 -3.89 -10.77 -9.06
CA LYS A 66 -3.07 -9.79 -8.34
C LYS A 66 -3.90 -8.58 -7.89
N ALA A 67 -4.72 -8.03 -8.77
CA ALA A 67 -5.56 -6.89 -8.45
C ALA A 67 -6.65 -7.24 -7.44
N VAL A 68 -7.29 -8.41 -7.55
CA VAL A 68 -8.27 -8.91 -6.59
C VAL A 68 -7.64 -9.12 -5.21
N ALA A 69 -6.48 -9.77 -5.14
CA ALA A 69 -5.76 -10.00 -3.89
C ALA A 69 -5.36 -8.69 -3.21
N PHE A 70 -4.86 -7.73 -4.00
CA PHE A 70 -4.49 -6.41 -3.51
C PHE A 70 -5.68 -5.63 -2.98
N ALA A 71 -6.79 -5.60 -3.72
CA ALA A 71 -8.01 -4.91 -3.31
C ALA A 71 -8.61 -5.54 -2.05
N LEU A 72 -8.71 -6.88 -1.98
CA LEU A 72 -9.22 -7.57 -0.79
C LEU A 72 -8.40 -7.26 0.45
N LEU A 73 -7.07 -7.20 0.33
CA LEU A 73 -6.22 -6.78 1.44
C LEU A 73 -6.53 -5.35 1.91
N LEU A 74 -6.75 -4.41 1.00
CA LEU A 74 -7.12 -3.05 1.38
C LEU A 74 -8.46 -3.01 2.11
N PHE A 75 -9.49 -3.67 1.58
CA PHE A 75 -10.82 -3.69 2.19
C PHE A 75 -10.85 -4.44 3.53
N ALA A 76 -10.20 -5.60 3.63
CA ALA A 76 -10.22 -6.43 4.84
C ALA A 76 -9.44 -5.80 5.99
N THR A 77 -8.39 -5.03 5.70
CA THR A 77 -7.46 -4.56 6.73
C THR A 77 -7.56 -3.05 7.02
N GLY A 78 -8.17 -2.29 6.12
CA GLY A 78 -8.21 -0.83 6.17
C GLY A 78 -6.81 -0.19 6.26
N ARG A 79 -5.76 -0.90 5.82
CA ARG A 79 -4.38 -0.39 5.85
C ARG A 79 -4.11 0.51 4.66
N ARG A 80 -3.08 1.34 4.77
CA ARG A 80 -2.68 2.22 3.67
C ARG A 80 -2.07 1.37 2.55
N VAL A 81 -2.28 1.81 1.30
CA VAL A 81 -1.62 1.23 0.12
C VAL A 81 -0.11 1.05 0.34
N SER A 82 0.56 2.08 0.87
CA SER A 82 2.01 2.03 1.14
C SER A 82 2.45 0.96 2.13
N GLU A 83 1.54 0.47 2.97
CA GLU A 83 1.79 -0.62 3.91
C GLU A 83 1.53 -1.98 3.23
N ILE A 84 0.41 -2.12 2.52
CA ILE A 84 0.06 -3.35 1.79
C ILE A 84 1.10 -3.72 0.74
N VAL A 85 1.62 -2.74 -0.01
CA VAL A 85 2.63 -2.99 -1.06
C VAL A 85 3.98 -3.49 -0.50
N GLN A 86 4.24 -3.30 0.79
CA GLN A 86 5.47 -3.75 1.45
C GLN A 86 5.33 -5.14 2.07
N VAL A 87 4.13 -5.73 2.06
CA VAL A 87 3.90 -7.08 2.56
C VAL A 87 4.67 -8.08 1.71
N ARG A 88 5.38 -8.98 2.39
CA ARG A 88 6.07 -10.12 1.79
C ARG A 88 5.32 -11.41 2.09
N ALA A 89 5.56 -12.45 1.30
CA ALA A 89 4.95 -13.76 1.50
C ALA A 89 5.21 -14.34 2.91
N GLN A 90 6.41 -14.12 3.45
CA GLN A 90 6.80 -14.58 4.80
C GLN A 90 6.10 -13.83 5.96
N ASP A 91 5.51 -12.68 5.67
CA ASP A 91 4.83 -11.86 6.68
C ASP A 91 3.41 -12.37 6.97
N ILE A 92 2.88 -13.25 6.11
CA ILE A 92 1.57 -13.83 6.23
C ILE A 92 1.65 -15.11 7.07
N ASP A 93 0.93 -15.15 8.18
CA ASP A 93 0.69 -16.35 8.96
C ASP A 93 -0.74 -16.85 8.74
N PHE A 94 -0.81 -17.85 7.88
CA PHE A 94 -2.04 -18.54 7.52
C PHE A 94 -2.65 -19.39 8.64
N LYS A 95 -1.89 -19.75 9.69
CA LYS A 95 -2.44 -20.50 10.84
C LYS A 95 -3.19 -19.59 11.79
N THR A 96 -2.70 -18.36 11.95
CA THR A 96 -3.29 -17.36 12.84
C THR A 96 -4.20 -16.38 12.11
N HIS A 97 -4.28 -16.47 10.77
CA HIS A 97 -5.02 -15.55 9.91
C HIS A 97 -4.54 -14.10 10.06
N THR A 98 -3.22 -13.92 10.15
CA THR A 98 -2.60 -12.60 10.40
C THR A 98 -1.54 -12.22 9.39
N ILE A 99 -1.31 -10.92 9.26
CA ILE A 99 -0.21 -10.32 8.52
C ILE A 99 0.59 -9.45 9.48
N ARG A 100 1.90 -9.64 9.52
CA ARG A 100 2.83 -8.81 10.30
C ARG A 100 3.33 -7.67 9.44
N ILE A 101 3.13 -6.44 9.89
CA ILE A 101 3.63 -5.23 9.22
C ILE A 101 4.69 -4.60 10.11
N LEU A 102 5.92 -4.50 9.61
CA LEU A 102 7.01 -3.88 10.35
C LEU A 102 6.78 -2.37 10.49
N VAL A 103 6.77 -1.88 11.74
CA VAL A 103 6.52 -0.46 12.03
C VAL A 103 7.56 0.44 11.36
N SER A 104 8.81 -0.01 11.29
CA SER A 104 9.92 0.69 10.65
C SER A 104 9.70 0.96 9.15
N GLN A 105 8.84 0.19 8.50
CA GLN A 105 8.54 0.36 7.08
C GLN A 105 7.35 1.32 6.84
N THR A 106 6.49 1.48 7.86
CA THR A 106 5.38 2.44 7.83
C THR A 106 5.87 3.89 7.82
N LYS A 107 5.05 4.80 7.28
CA LYS A 107 5.34 6.23 7.29
C LYS A 107 5.48 6.79 8.72
N GLU A 108 4.62 6.32 9.63
CA GLU A 108 4.63 6.73 11.04
C GLU A 108 5.93 6.32 11.73
N GLY A 109 6.34 5.05 11.59
CA GLY A 109 7.59 4.56 12.15
C GLY A 109 8.81 5.27 11.58
N LYS A 110 8.83 5.56 10.27
CA LYS A 110 9.91 6.36 9.65
C LYS A 110 10.02 7.77 10.22
N ILE A 111 8.89 8.45 10.45
CA ILE A 111 8.87 9.79 11.05
C ILE A 111 9.38 9.75 12.49
N GLN A 112 8.97 8.72 13.24
CA GLN A 112 9.34 8.54 14.65
C GLN A 112 10.71 7.86 14.83
N LYS A 113 11.41 7.51 13.73
CA LYS A 113 12.68 6.75 13.73
C LYS A 113 12.62 5.45 14.52
N ILE A 114 11.46 4.79 14.51
CA ILE A 114 11.28 3.48 15.14
C ILE A 114 11.97 2.44 14.26
N THR A 115 12.91 1.70 14.85
CA THR A 115 13.70 0.68 14.16
C THR A 115 13.17 -0.74 14.36
N SER A 116 12.34 -0.97 15.39
CA SER A 116 11.80 -2.28 15.75
C SER A 116 10.31 -2.22 16.09
N GLY A 117 9.64 -3.37 16.01
CA GLY A 117 8.23 -3.52 16.33
C GLY A 117 7.37 -3.87 15.12
N GLU A 118 6.26 -4.53 15.41
CA GLU A 118 5.34 -5.09 14.42
C GLU A 118 3.91 -4.68 14.74
N ARG A 119 3.10 -4.50 13.70
CA ARG A 119 1.65 -4.43 13.80
C ARG A 119 1.07 -5.72 13.24
N ILE A 120 0.21 -6.35 14.02
CA ILE A 120 -0.54 -7.54 13.59
C ILE A 120 -1.86 -7.06 13.00
N VAL A 121 -2.18 -7.57 11.82
CA VAL A 121 -3.41 -7.27 11.09
C VAL A 121 -4.12 -8.58 10.80
N PHE A 122 -5.39 -8.67 11.16
CA PHE A 122 -6.21 -9.84 10.87
C PHE A 122 -6.75 -9.78 9.44
N VAL A 123 -6.85 -10.93 8.78
CA VAL A 123 -7.48 -11.08 7.47
C VAL A 123 -8.71 -11.96 7.56
N THR A 124 -9.70 -11.73 6.70
CA THR A 124 -10.86 -12.62 6.62
C THR A 124 -10.50 -13.91 5.86
N LYS A 125 -11.36 -14.93 5.98
CA LYS A 125 -11.17 -16.21 5.30
C LYS A 125 -11.18 -16.08 3.78
N GLU A 126 -12.00 -15.17 3.25
CA GLU A 126 -12.08 -14.90 1.81
C GLU A 126 -10.78 -14.30 1.31
N THR A 127 -10.24 -13.30 2.02
CA THR A 127 -8.92 -12.72 1.70
C THR A 127 -7.82 -13.77 1.77
N GLU A 128 -7.85 -14.63 2.78
CA GLU A 128 -6.88 -15.72 2.90
C GLU A 128 -6.92 -16.68 1.71
N ALA A 129 -8.11 -17.13 1.31
CA ALA A 129 -8.28 -18.05 0.19
C ALA A 129 -7.72 -17.46 -1.11
N VAL A 130 -8.03 -16.19 -1.38
CA VAL A 130 -7.49 -15.50 -2.57
C VAL A 130 -5.99 -15.31 -2.47
N LEU A 131 -5.44 -15.00 -1.28
CA LEU A 131 -4.00 -14.87 -1.11
C LEU A 131 -3.27 -16.19 -1.35
N ARG A 132 -3.80 -17.32 -0.87
CA ARG A 132 -3.20 -18.64 -1.15
C ARG A 132 -3.15 -18.92 -2.64
N PHE A 133 -4.28 -18.73 -3.32
CA PHE A 133 -4.38 -18.92 -4.76
C PHE A 133 -3.42 -17.98 -5.52
N TYR A 134 -3.35 -16.72 -5.12
CA TYR A 134 -2.41 -15.74 -5.67
C TYR A 134 -0.95 -16.18 -5.50
N LEU A 135 -0.55 -16.58 -4.29
CA LEU A 135 0.81 -17.03 -3.99
C LEU A 135 1.21 -18.26 -4.80
N GLU A 136 0.29 -19.19 -5.03
CA GLU A 136 0.56 -20.40 -5.81
C GLU A 136 0.81 -20.08 -7.28
N ILE A 137 -0.05 -19.26 -7.90
CA ILE A 137 0.06 -18.90 -9.31
C ILE A 137 1.28 -17.98 -9.58
N ASN A 138 1.58 -17.09 -8.64
CA ASN A 138 2.58 -16.03 -8.82
C ASN A 138 3.94 -16.35 -8.16
N LYS A 139 4.13 -17.59 -7.69
CA LYS A 139 5.32 -17.99 -6.91
C LYS A 139 6.65 -17.53 -7.52
N LYS A 140 6.84 -17.78 -8.82
CA LYS A 140 8.08 -17.40 -9.53
C LYS A 140 8.31 -15.90 -9.59
N GLU A 141 7.24 -15.13 -9.80
CA GLU A 141 7.32 -13.66 -9.82
C GLU A 141 7.70 -13.13 -8.43
N ILE A 142 7.04 -13.64 -7.39
CA ILE A 142 7.25 -13.24 -5.99
C ILE A 142 8.68 -13.57 -5.53
N GLU A 143 9.20 -14.75 -5.89
CA GLU A 143 10.59 -15.13 -5.63
C GLU A 143 11.58 -14.17 -6.32
N GLY A 144 11.28 -13.77 -7.57
CA GLY A 144 12.06 -12.76 -8.30
C GLY A 144 11.97 -11.35 -7.71
N GLN A 145 10.96 -11.07 -6.89
CA GLN A 145 10.72 -9.79 -6.22
C GLN A 145 11.15 -9.80 -4.75
N ASP A 146 12.12 -10.63 -4.33
CA ASP A 146 12.57 -10.71 -2.93
C ASP A 146 11.42 -11.02 -1.92
N GLY A 147 10.42 -11.78 -2.40
CA GLY A 147 9.26 -12.19 -1.61
C GLY A 147 8.17 -11.12 -1.47
N TYR A 148 8.33 -9.93 -2.03
CA TYR A 148 7.26 -8.92 -2.06
C TYR A 148 6.09 -9.40 -2.91
N LEU A 149 4.87 -9.13 -2.44
CA LEU A 149 3.64 -9.56 -3.13
C LEU A 149 3.27 -8.61 -4.27
N PHE A 150 3.38 -7.31 -4.06
CA PHE A 150 2.86 -6.32 -5.00
C PHE A 150 3.87 -5.28 -5.44
N MET A 151 5.15 -5.41 -5.05
CA MET A 151 6.16 -4.43 -5.42
C MET A 151 7.39 -5.10 -6.00
N THR A 152 7.89 -4.52 -7.08
CA THR A 152 9.21 -4.86 -7.61
C THR A 152 10.28 -4.00 -6.91
N PRO A 153 11.20 -4.59 -6.13
CA PRO A 153 12.25 -3.84 -5.46
C PRO A 153 13.12 -3.07 -6.48
N GLY A 154 13.55 -1.85 -6.11
CA GLY A 154 14.43 -1.02 -6.94
C GLY A 154 13.75 -0.03 -7.88
N LYS A 155 12.42 -0.06 -8.03
CA LYS A 155 11.66 0.97 -8.77
C LYS A 155 11.33 2.16 -7.86
N ARG A 156 11.35 3.39 -8.42
CA ARG A 156 11.20 4.64 -7.66
C ARG A 156 9.76 4.99 -7.28
N SER A 157 8.76 4.49 -8.02
CA SER A 157 7.35 4.89 -7.87
C SER A 157 6.45 3.67 -7.64
N LEU A 158 5.43 3.83 -6.80
CA LEU A 158 4.36 2.85 -6.60
C LEU A 158 3.59 2.55 -7.89
N LYS A 159 3.45 3.55 -8.77
CA LYS A 159 2.84 3.37 -10.09
C LYS A 159 3.64 2.46 -11.01
N ASP A 160 4.95 2.36 -10.78
CA ASP A 160 5.85 1.55 -11.59
C ASP A 160 6.09 0.16 -10.96
N THR A 161 5.42 -0.15 -9.84
CA THR A 161 5.64 -1.36 -9.05
C THR A 161 4.39 -2.22 -8.84
N CYS A 162 3.19 -1.62 -8.76
CA CYS A 162 2.00 -2.36 -8.32
C CYS A 162 1.17 -3.01 -9.43
N PHE A 163 1.24 -2.53 -10.67
CA PHE A 163 0.41 -2.97 -11.79
C PHE A 163 1.19 -2.92 -13.11
#